data_AF-A0A945QEN6-F1
#
_entry.id   AF-A0A945QEN6-F1
#
_cell.length_a   1.000
_cell.length_b   1.000
_cell.length_c   1.000
_cell.angle_alpha   90.00
_cell.angle_beta   90.00
_cell.angle_gamma   90.00
#
_symmetry.space_group_name_H-M   'P 1'
#
loop_
_entity.id
_entity.type
_entity.pdbx_description
1 polymer ?
#
loop_
_entity_poly.entity_id
_entity_poly.type
_entity_poly.pdbx_seq_one_letter_code
_entity_poly.pdbx_strand_id
1 'polypeptide(L)' 'MIFDIIGLMGVTLILVVYGLVHLDRIDVKKITFSVLNAIGAALILVSLYVDYNLPAVTIEVAWILISLYGIYAAIRRKKS' A
#
# COMPACT_ATOMS: atom_id res chain seq x y z
N MET A 1 -13.14 11.17 13.04
CA MET A 1 -11.87 11.83 13.42
C MET A 1 -10.70 10.87 13.57
N ILE A 2 -10.71 9.90 14.50
CA ILE A 2 -9.57 8.95 14.65
C ILE A 2 -9.39 8.09 13.38
N PHE A 3 -10.48 7.56 12.83
CA PHE A 3 -10.45 6.78 11.58
C PHE A 3 -9.99 7.61 10.37
N ASP A 4 -10.40 8.87 10.28
CA ASP A 4 -9.91 9.80 9.24
C ASP A 4 -8.40 9.99 9.31
N ILE A 5 -7.85 10.16 10.53
CA ILE A 5 -6.41 10.29 10.74
C ILE A 5 -5.69 9.00 10.30
N ILE A 6 -6.22 7.83 10.64
CA ILE A 6 -5.67 6.54 10.20
C ILE A 6 -5.68 6.44 8.67
N GLY A 7 -6.80 6.80 8.02
CA GLY A 7 -6.90 6.82 6.57
C GLY A 7 -5.90 7.79 5.93
N LEU A 8 -5.78 9.00 6.47
CA LEU A 8 -4.81 10.01 6.01
C LEU A 8 -3.36 9.56 6.20
N MET A 9 -3.04 8.83 7.27
CA MET A 9 -1.72 8.22 7.45
C MET A 9 -1.45 7.19 6.35
N GLY A 10 -2.44 6.35 6.02
CA GLY A 10 -2.35 5.40 4.91
C GLY A 10 -2.12 6.08 3.56
N VAL A 11 -2.91 7.12 3.24
CA VAL A 11 -2.76 7.94 2.03
C VAL A 11 -1.37 8.56 1.97
N THR A 12 -0.92 9.18 3.06
CA THR A 12 0.40 9.82 3.14
C THR A 12 1.51 8.81 2.90
N LEU A 13 1.41 7.62 3.51
CA LEU A 13 2.40 6.56 3.34
C LEU A 13 2.50 6.10 1.88
N ILE A 14 1.36 5.84 1.22
CA ILE A 14 1.33 5.45 -0.19
C ILE A 14 1.97 6.54 -1.05
N LEU A 15 1.56 7.80 -0.88
CA LEU A 15 2.10 8.92 -1.65
C LEU A 15 3.61 9.11 -1.45
N VAL A 16 4.10 8.99 -0.21
CA VAL A 16 5.54 9.08 0.08
C VAL A 16 6.30 7.95 -0.60
N VAL A 17 5.81 6.71 -0.52
CA VAL A 17 6.45 5.55 -1.15
C VAL A 17 6.50 5.70 -2.67
N TYR A 18 5.38 6.12 -3.29
CA TYR A 18 5.34 6.39 -4.73
C TYR A 18 6.21 7.56 -5.15
N GLY A 19 6.30 8.60 -4.32
CA GLY A 19 7.23 9.71 -4.52
C GLY A 19 8.68 9.25 -4.48
N LEU A 20 9.04 8.41 -3.50
CA LEU A 20 10.38 7.81 -3.41
C LEU A 20 10.70 6.91 -4.60
N VAL A 21 9.71 6.23 -5.19
CA VAL A 21 9.88 5.51 -6.45
C VAL A 21 10.21 6.46 -7.60
N HIS A 22 9.47 7.56 -7.76
CA HIS A 22 9.74 8.54 -8.82
C HIS A 22 11.07 9.28 -8.65
N LEU A 23 11.56 9.38 -7.41
CA LEU A 23 12.88 9.94 -7.10
C LEU A 23 14.02 8.91 -7.23
N ASP A 24 13.74 7.71 -7.78
CA ASP A 24 14.67 6.58 -7.90
C ASP A 24 15.32 6.16 -6.56
N ARG A 25 14.67 6.47 -5.43
CA ARG A 25 15.14 6.09 -4.08
C ARG A 25 14.68 4.68 -3.68
N ILE A 26 13.53 4.25 -4.20
CA ILE A 26 12.96 2.91 -3.99
C ILE A 26 12.61 2.31 -5.34
N ASP A 27 12.80 1.00 -5.49
CA ASP A 27 12.37 0.27 -6.69
C ASP A 27 11.07 -0.48 -6.37
N VAL A 28 10.08 -0.38 -7.25
CA VAL A 28 8.79 -1.11 -7.17
C VAL A 28 8.96 -2.63 -7.10
N LYS A 29 10.11 -3.14 -7.54
CA LYS A 29 10.50 -4.55 -7.49
C LYS A 29 10.96 -5.00 -6.10
N LYS A 30 11.31 -4.08 -5.19
CA LYS A 30 11.79 -4.40 -3.85
C LYS A 30 10.62 -4.71 -2.92
N ILE A 31 10.87 -5.64 -2.00
CA ILE A 31 9.91 -6.03 -0.96
C ILE A 31 9.44 -4.83 -0.12
N THR A 32 10.33 -3.85 0.12
CA THR A 32 10.02 -2.64 0.88
C THR A 32 8.87 -1.84 0.27
N PHE A 33 8.87 -1.67 -1.06
CA PHE A 33 7.78 -0.98 -1.75
C PHE A 33 6.44 -1.70 -1.51
N SER A 34 6.41 -3.00 -1.79
CA SER A 34 5.19 -3.79 -1.66
C SER A 34 4.68 -3.85 -0.22
N VAL A 35 5.56 -3.97 0.78
CA VAL A 35 5.17 -3.98 2.20
C VAL A 35 4.59 -2.64 2.62
N LEU A 36 5.26 -1.53 2.30
CA LEU A 36 4.76 -0.21 2.68
C LEU A 36 3.45 0.13 1.97
N ASN A 37 3.30 -0.27 0.71
CA ASN A 37 2.06 -0.09 -0.04
C ASN A 37 0.91 -0.91 0.56
N ALA A 38 1.15 -2.16 0.96
CA ALA A 38 0.14 -2.99 1.64
C ALA A 38 -0.29 -2.40 2.99
N ILE A 39 0.67 -1.87 3.78
CA ILE A 39 0.37 -1.21 5.05
C ILE A 39 -0.48 0.04 4.82
N GLY A 40 -0.10 0.87 3.84
CA GLY A 40 -0.87 2.07 3.49
C GLY A 40 -2.31 1.74 3.09
N ALA A 41 -2.49 0.75 2.22
CA ALA A 41 -3.82 0.32 1.78
C ALA A 41 -4.66 -0.29 2.92
N ALA A 42 -4.03 -1.04 3.82
CA ALA A 42 -4.71 -1.58 5.00
C ALA A 42 -5.21 -0.48 5.95
N LEU A 43 -4.41 0.59 6.15
CA LEU A 43 -4.84 1.74 6.96
C LEU A 43 -6.03 2.47 6.33
N ILE A 44 -6.04 2.65 5.00
CA ILE A 44 -7.18 3.24 4.29
C ILE A 44 -8.42 2.33 4.40
N LEU A 45 -8.28 1.02 4.26
CA LEU A 45 -9.40 0.10 4.48
C LEU A 45 -9.99 0.17 5.89
N VAL A 46 -9.15 0.36 6.91
CA VAL A 46 -9.62 0.57 8.29
C VAL A 46 -10.47 1.82 8.41
N SER A 47 -10.12 2.92 7.74
CA SER A 47 -10.97 4.13 7.75
C SER A 47 -12.29 3.92 7.01
N LEU A 48 -12.26 3.15 5.91
CA LEU A 48 -13.44 2.83 5.11
C LEU A 48 -14.43 1.88 5.79
N TYR A 49 -14.07 1.27 6.92
CA TYR A 49 -15.03 0.49 7.71
C TYR A 49 -16.09 1.38 8.36
N VAL A 50 -15.72 2.62 8.71
CA VAL A 50 -16.63 3.61 9.31
C VAL A 50 -17.29 4.46 8.22
N ASP A 51 -16.50 4.95 7.27
CA ASP A 51 -16.97 5.77 6.15
C ASP A 51 -16.97 4.96 4.86
N TYR A 52 -17.97 4.07 4.74
CA TYR A 52 -18.00 3.09 3.67
C TYR A 52 -18.08 3.71 2.28
N ASN A 53 -17.12 3.33 1.44
CA ASN A 53 -17.06 3.70 0.03
C ASN A 53 -16.62 2.49 -0.79
N LEU A 54 -17.56 1.85 -1.51
CA LEU A 54 -17.30 0.63 -2.26
C LEU A 54 -16.20 0.78 -3.33
N PRO A 55 -16.18 1.86 -4.15
CA PRO A 55 -15.06 2.12 -5.06
C PRO A 55 -13.71 2.19 -4.35
N ALA A 56 -13.62 2.92 -3.23
CA ALA A 56 -12.40 3.05 -2.46
C ALA A 56 -11.96 1.70 -1.85
N VAL A 57 -12.90 0.92 -1.30
CA VAL A 57 -12.62 -0.42 -0.78
C VAL A 57 -12.06 -1.31 -1.89
N THR A 58 -12.62 -1.24 -3.09
CA THR A 58 -12.21 -2.05 -4.23
C THR A 58 -10.76 -1.76 -4.66
N ILE A 59 -10.39 -0.47 -4.77
CA ILE A 59 -9.02 -0.09 -5.14
C ILE A 59 -8.01 -0.47 -4.06
N GLU A 60 -8.34 -0.30 -2.77
CA GLU A 60 -7.42 -0.66 -1.69
C GLU A 60 -7.23 -2.18 -1.55
N VAL A 61 -8.29 -2.97 -1.75
CA VAL A 61 -8.17 -4.43 -1.84
C VAL A 61 -7.27 -4.83 -3.01
N ALA A 62 -7.44 -4.20 -4.18
CA ALA A 62 -6.56 -4.44 -5.32
C ALA A 62 -5.09 -4.09 -5.01
N TRP A 63 -4.84 -2.97 -4.33
CA TRP A 63 -3.49 -2.61 -3.87
C TRP A 63 -2.87 -3.65 -2.95
N ILE A 64 -3.63 -4.20 -2.00
CA ILE A 64 -3.15 -5.27 -1.14
C ILE A 64 -2.80 -6.51 -1.97
N LEU A 65 -3.67 -6.94 -2.90
CA LEU A 65 -3.39 -8.11 -3.75
C LEU A 65 -2.14 -7.94 -4.62
N ILE A 66 -2.00 -6.77 -5.25
CA ILE A 66 -0.81 -6.41 -6.04
C ILE A 66 0.45 -6.44 -5.15
N SER A 67 0.34 -5.94 -3.93
CA SER A 67 1.44 -5.92 -2.96
C SER A 67 1.84 -7.33 -2.53
N LEU A 68 0.88 -8.21 -2.24
CA LEU A 68 1.15 -9.61 -1.91
C LEU A 68 1.88 -10.32 -3.05
N TYR A 69 1.45 -10.10 -4.30
CA TYR A 69 2.15 -10.61 -5.48
C TYR A 69 3.59 -10.06 -5.58
N GLY A 70 3.77 -8.75 -5.37
CA GLY A 70 5.08 -8.10 -5.37
C GLY A 70 6.04 -8.69 -4.32
N ILE A 71 5.56 -8.92 -3.10
CA ILE A 71 6.30 -9.57 -2.02
C ILE A 71 6.71 -10.98 -2.44
N TYR A 72 5.76 -11.78 -2.91
CA TYR A 72 6.01 -13.15 -3.37
C TYR A 72 7.07 -13.19 -4.49
N ALA A 73 6.95 -12.33 -5.50
CA ALA A 73 7.88 -12.23 -6.61
C ALA A 73 9.28 -11.76 -6.15
N ALA A 74 9.36 -10.84 -5.18
CA ALA A 74 10.63 -10.38 -4.61
C ALA A 74 11.35 -11.50 -3.83
N ILE A 75 10.61 -12.29 -3.04
CA ILE A 75 11.17 -13.43 -2.30
C ILE A 75 11.68 -14.51 -3.26
N ARG A 76 10.92 -14.83 -4.33
CA ARG A 76 11.36 -15.81 -5.33
C ARG A 76 12.65 -15.40 -6.06
N ARG A 77 12.78 -14.12 -6.43
CA ARG A 77 13.98 -13.61 -7.10
C ARG A 77 15.24 -13.66 -6.24
N LYS A 78 15.11 -13.46 -4.92
CA LYS A 78 16.24 -13.54 -3.99
C LYS A 78 16.74 -14.98 -3.77
N LYS A 79 15.94 -15.99 -4.14
CA LYS A 79 16.26 -17.42 -3.99
C LYS A 79 16.89 -18.03 -5.24
N SER A 80 16.87 -17.34 -6.38
CA SER A 80 17.57 -17.71 -7.61
C SER A 80 18.92 -17.02 -7.71
#